data_AF-A0A326G7T8-F1
#
_entry.id   AF-A0A326G7T8-F1
#
_cell.length_a   1.000
_cell.length_b   1.000
_cell.length_c   1.000
_cell.angle_alpha   90.00
_cell.angle_beta   90.00
_cell.angle_gamma   90.00
#
_symmetry.space_group_name_H-M   'P 1'
#
loop_
_entity.id
_entity.type
_entity.pdbx_description
1 polymer ?
#
loop_
_entity_poly.entity_id
_entity_poly.type
_entity_poly.pdbx_seq_one_letter_code
_entity_poly.pdbx_strand_id
1 'polypeptide(L)'
;FDALLTATVLTALIGVLRGDWRLVGLGLGLGALAKGPVVLIHVLPVLLAQPWWRGTGWRATAGMAARALALGAGIVALWLVPALLTGGEAYGVEVLWRQSAGRVVSAFDHGRPVWFYLALLPLMVWPFGWLPGRPQPGRAAGRMLGLWMAAALAAFSLISGKQMHYLLPELPALALLAATVPARALLPWRRALLVLPLIGVVALPVAAAVGRLGALPPLPPAALALAGVSLMAGVLGLWRLPPATGVPALALGAVLGLHFAAAPVLFARYDTAPIAAHLAGREGDGLALMAADYAGEFNFAARLTAPVALLPDAAAAAAWGAAHPEGTLIVPGAKPPGAGWALRETLPLRSRDYRLYRRAG
;
A
#
# COMPACT_ATOMS: atom_id res chain seq x y z
N PHE A 1 3.37 -2.95 2.62
CA PHE A 1 2.72 -3.82 3.62
C PHE A 1 1.67 -4.76 2.99
N ASP A 2 0.83 -4.32 2.07
CA ASP A 2 -0.26 -5.16 1.52
C ASP A 2 0.19 -6.39 0.71
N ALA A 3 1.32 -6.29 -0.01
CA ALA A 3 1.90 -7.45 -0.69
C ALA A 3 2.38 -8.51 0.32
N LEU A 4 3.01 -8.09 1.41
CA LEU A 4 3.40 -8.98 2.51
C LEU A 4 2.17 -9.59 3.19
N LEU A 5 1.14 -8.77 3.48
CA LEU A 5 -0.14 -9.27 3.99
C LEU A 5 -0.73 -10.33 3.05
N THR A 6 -0.76 -10.08 1.74
CA THR A 6 -1.25 -11.03 0.73
C THR A 6 -0.50 -12.37 0.81
N ALA A 7 0.82 -12.34 0.92
CA ALA A 7 1.62 -13.56 1.07
C ALA A 7 1.30 -14.33 2.38
N THR A 8 1.07 -13.62 3.48
CA THR A 8 0.70 -14.23 4.77
C THR A 8 -0.73 -14.78 4.76
N VAL A 9 -1.68 -14.11 4.10
CA VAL A 9 -3.04 -14.61 3.86
C VAL A 9 -2.99 -15.88 3.02
N LEU A 10 -2.22 -15.90 1.93
CA LEU A 10 -2.03 -17.08 1.10
C LEU A 10 -1.42 -18.25 1.88
N THR A 11 -0.39 -17.98 2.69
CA THR A 11 0.20 -18.97 3.61
C THR A 11 -0.88 -19.57 4.50
N ALA A 12 -1.68 -18.73 5.16
CA ALA A 12 -2.74 -19.19 6.04
C ALA A 12 -3.79 -20.03 5.29
N LEU A 13 -4.26 -19.58 4.13
CA LEU A 13 -5.26 -20.29 3.34
C LEU A 13 -4.74 -21.62 2.76
N ILE A 14 -3.45 -21.71 2.41
CA ILE A 14 -2.81 -22.99 2.09
C ILE A 14 -2.86 -23.92 3.32
N GLY A 15 -2.65 -23.38 4.52
CA GLY A 15 -2.83 -24.11 5.78
C GLY A 15 -4.25 -24.63 5.96
N VAL A 16 -5.26 -23.77 5.72
CA VAL A 16 -6.68 -24.15 5.76
C VAL A 16 -6.98 -25.29 4.77
N LEU A 17 -6.43 -25.22 3.55
CA LEU A 17 -6.61 -26.25 2.52
C LEU A 17 -5.95 -27.59 2.87
N ARG A 18 -4.79 -27.54 3.53
CA ARG A 18 -4.02 -28.72 3.96
C ARG A 18 -4.49 -29.29 5.31
N GLY A 19 -5.33 -28.55 6.04
CA GLY A 19 -5.68 -28.89 7.42
C GLY A 19 -4.54 -28.66 8.41
N ASP A 20 -3.56 -27.84 8.06
CA ASP A 20 -2.38 -27.54 8.86
C ASP A 20 -2.58 -26.25 9.68
N TRP A 21 -3.00 -26.41 10.93
CA TRP A 21 -3.23 -25.30 11.86
C TRP A 21 -1.97 -24.47 12.14
N ARG A 22 -0.77 -25.05 11.99
CA ARG A 22 0.49 -24.34 12.23
C ARG A 22 0.74 -23.33 11.12
N LEU A 23 0.49 -23.73 9.88
CA LEU A 23 0.61 -22.85 8.73
C LEU A 23 -0.45 -21.74 8.75
N VAL A 24 -1.67 -22.06 9.21
CA VAL A 24 -2.70 -21.04 9.49
C VAL A 24 -2.20 -20.05 10.55
N GLY A 25 -1.73 -20.53 11.70
CA GLY A 25 -1.26 -19.67 12.78
C GLY A 25 -0.04 -18.83 12.42
N LEU A 26 0.89 -19.38 11.63
CA LEU A 26 2.04 -18.64 11.09
C LEU A 26 1.58 -17.49 10.17
N GLY A 27 0.67 -17.77 9.24
CA GLY A 27 0.11 -16.75 8.36
C GLY A 27 -0.68 -15.67 9.12
N LEU A 28 -1.45 -16.06 10.14
CA LEU A 28 -2.15 -15.11 11.02
C LEU A 28 -1.18 -14.24 11.82
N GLY A 29 -0.16 -14.83 12.45
CA GLY A 29 0.81 -14.09 13.25
C GLY A 29 1.65 -13.12 12.41
N LEU A 30 2.22 -13.59 11.31
CA LEU A 30 3.02 -12.75 10.41
C LEU A 30 2.16 -11.68 9.71
N GLY A 31 0.93 -12.01 9.33
CA GLY A 31 0.01 -11.03 8.75
C GLY A 31 -0.39 -9.96 9.76
N ALA A 32 -0.57 -10.34 11.02
CA ALA A 32 -0.84 -9.41 12.11
C ALA A 32 0.35 -8.49 12.40
N LEU A 33 1.58 -8.99 12.37
CA LEU A 33 2.78 -8.15 12.46
C LEU A 33 2.93 -7.24 11.23
N ALA A 34 2.52 -7.68 10.04
CA ALA A 34 2.67 -6.92 8.81
C ALA A 34 1.66 -5.77 8.65
N LYS A 35 0.39 -5.97 9.03
CA LYS A 35 -0.67 -4.96 8.84
C LYS A 35 -1.75 -4.99 9.92
N GLY A 36 -1.43 -5.46 11.12
CA GLY A 36 -2.38 -5.55 12.23
C GLY A 36 -3.45 -6.64 12.02
N PRO A 37 -4.54 -6.61 12.81
CA PRO A 37 -5.53 -7.70 12.85
C PRO A 37 -6.32 -7.88 11.54
N VAL A 38 -6.11 -7.05 10.52
CA VAL A 38 -6.78 -7.11 9.22
C VAL A 38 -6.65 -8.47 8.52
N VAL A 39 -5.57 -9.21 8.77
CA VAL A 39 -5.39 -10.59 8.26
C VAL A 39 -6.57 -11.50 8.61
N LEU A 40 -7.21 -11.26 9.76
CA LEU A 40 -8.36 -12.04 10.23
C LEU A 40 -9.58 -11.86 9.31
N ILE A 41 -9.77 -10.67 8.72
CA ILE A 41 -10.87 -10.38 7.79
C ILE A 41 -10.79 -11.31 6.57
N HIS A 42 -9.58 -11.60 6.11
CA HIS A 42 -9.34 -12.44 4.93
C HIS A 42 -9.41 -13.94 5.25
N VAL A 43 -8.86 -14.35 6.39
CA VAL A 43 -8.63 -15.78 6.69
C VAL A 43 -9.79 -16.41 7.47
N LEU A 44 -10.34 -15.72 8.48
CA LEU A 44 -11.33 -16.32 9.38
C LEU A 44 -12.63 -16.74 8.67
N PRO A 45 -13.21 -15.98 7.72
CA PRO A 45 -14.41 -16.42 7.02
C PRO A 45 -14.20 -17.78 6.35
N VAL A 46 -13.07 -17.95 5.65
CA VAL A 46 -12.73 -19.21 4.96
C VAL A 46 -12.47 -20.34 5.96
N LEU A 47 -11.72 -20.07 7.03
CA LEU A 47 -11.40 -21.06 8.05
C LEU A 47 -12.65 -21.54 8.81
N LEU A 48 -13.50 -20.63 9.28
CA LEU A 48 -14.67 -20.95 10.10
C LEU A 48 -15.80 -21.58 9.29
N ALA A 49 -15.88 -21.29 7.99
CA ALA A 49 -16.90 -21.86 7.11
C ALA A 49 -16.52 -23.23 6.50
N GLN A 50 -15.42 -23.85 6.92
CA GLN A 50 -15.03 -25.21 6.50
C GLN A 50 -16.18 -26.23 6.50
N PRO A 51 -17.10 -26.25 7.49
CA PRO A 51 -18.25 -27.16 7.47
C PRO A 51 -19.17 -26.97 6.27
N TRP A 52 -19.31 -25.75 5.77
CA TRP A 52 -20.20 -25.42 4.66
C TRP A 52 -19.57 -25.65 3.28
N TRP A 53 -18.30 -25.30 3.10
CA TRP A 53 -17.64 -25.43 1.79
C TRP A 53 -16.86 -26.75 1.63
N ARG A 54 -16.37 -27.34 2.72
CA ARG A 54 -15.57 -28.59 2.73
C ARG A 54 -16.27 -29.78 3.37
N GLY A 55 -17.30 -29.56 4.19
CA GLY A 55 -17.96 -30.62 4.96
C GLY A 55 -17.18 -31.07 6.20
N THR A 56 -16.21 -30.28 6.67
CA THR A 56 -15.47 -30.58 7.91
C THR A 56 -16.38 -30.43 9.13
N GLY A 57 -16.24 -31.26 10.16
CA GLY A 57 -17.05 -31.11 11.38
C GLY A 57 -16.80 -29.78 12.10
N TRP A 58 -17.85 -29.19 12.69
CA TRP A 58 -17.77 -27.93 13.44
C TRP A 58 -16.74 -27.97 14.58
N ARG A 59 -16.68 -29.09 15.33
CA ARG A 59 -15.69 -29.28 16.41
C ARG A 59 -14.24 -29.28 15.90
N ALA A 60 -13.99 -29.94 14.77
CA ALA A 60 -12.65 -29.97 14.16
C ALA A 60 -12.25 -28.58 13.65
N THR A 61 -13.19 -27.86 13.03
CA THR A 61 -13.01 -26.48 12.57
C THR A 61 -12.67 -25.54 13.73
N ALA A 62 -13.46 -25.58 14.81
CA ALA A 62 -13.23 -24.78 16.00
C ALA A 62 -11.88 -25.11 16.65
N GLY A 63 -11.53 -26.40 16.76
CA GLY A 63 -10.23 -26.82 17.30
C GLY A 63 -9.05 -26.38 16.45
N MET A 64 -9.18 -26.33 15.12
CA MET A 64 -8.15 -25.78 14.22
C MET A 64 -8.02 -24.27 14.40
N ALA A 65 -9.14 -23.56 14.41
CA ALA A 65 -9.17 -22.10 14.58
C ALA A 65 -8.57 -21.68 15.92
N ALA A 66 -8.93 -22.35 17.02
CA ALA A 66 -8.39 -22.05 18.35
C ALA A 66 -6.86 -22.22 18.39
N ARG A 67 -6.33 -23.33 17.87
CA ARG A 67 -4.88 -23.60 17.83
C ARG A 67 -4.13 -22.60 16.94
N ALA A 68 -4.68 -22.28 15.77
CA ALA A 68 -4.09 -21.32 14.86
C ALA A 68 -4.08 -19.89 15.44
N LEU A 69 -5.18 -19.47 16.07
CA LEU A 69 -5.29 -18.18 16.74
C LEU A 69 -4.32 -18.08 17.93
N ALA A 70 -4.20 -19.14 18.74
CA ALA A 70 -3.24 -19.18 19.85
C ALA A 70 -1.79 -19.03 19.35
N LEU A 71 -1.42 -19.74 18.29
CA LEU A 71 -0.09 -19.60 17.68
C LEU A 71 0.13 -18.20 17.11
N GLY A 72 -0.84 -17.66 16.36
CA GLY A 72 -0.76 -16.32 15.80
C GLY A 72 -0.63 -15.23 16.88
N ALA A 73 -1.41 -15.33 17.95
CA ALA A 73 -1.33 -14.45 19.11
C ALA A 73 0.03 -14.55 19.81
N GLY A 74 0.56 -15.78 19.98
CA GLY A 74 1.90 -16.00 20.52
C GLY A 74 2.99 -15.29 19.70
N ILE A 75 2.94 -15.40 18.36
CA ILE A 75 3.88 -14.72 17.47
C ILE A 75 3.81 -13.19 17.63
N VAL A 76 2.61 -12.62 17.69
CA VAL A 76 2.44 -11.17 17.90
C VAL A 76 2.97 -10.75 19.27
N ALA A 77 2.68 -11.53 20.31
CA ALA A 77 3.10 -11.25 21.69
C ALA A 77 4.63 -11.22 21.85
N LEU A 78 5.38 -12.03 21.09
CA LEU A 78 6.85 -12.03 21.12
C LEU A 78 7.45 -10.66 20.79
N TRP A 79 6.76 -9.85 19.99
CA TRP A 79 7.17 -8.47 19.71
C TRP A 79 6.42 -7.47 20.59
N LEU A 80 5.10 -7.61 20.71
CA LEU A 80 4.25 -6.61 21.35
C LEU A 80 4.53 -6.49 22.85
N VAL A 81 4.77 -7.60 23.55
CA VAL A 81 4.98 -7.57 25.01
C VAL A 81 6.28 -6.84 25.37
N PRO A 82 7.46 -7.18 24.80
CA PRO A 82 8.67 -6.39 25.05
C PRO A 82 8.51 -4.91 24.68
N ALA A 83 7.83 -4.60 23.58
CA ALA A 83 7.62 -3.23 23.14
C ALA A 83 6.76 -2.43 24.13
N LEU A 84 5.72 -3.03 24.71
CA LEU A 84 4.88 -2.37 25.72
C LEU A 84 5.62 -2.20 27.06
N LEU A 85 6.42 -3.18 27.47
CA LEU A 85 7.20 -3.09 28.71
C LEU A 85 8.30 -2.03 28.65
N THR A 86 8.85 -1.76 27.46
CA THR A 86 9.96 -0.82 27.27
C THR A 86 9.54 0.57 26.76
N GLY A 87 8.41 0.68 26.07
CA GLY A 87 7.96 1.94 25.44
C GLY A 87 7.21 2.91 26.35
N GLY A 88 6.78 2.48 27.54
CA GLY A 88 5.98 3.29 28.47
C GLY A 88 4.51 3.47 28.05
N GLU A 89 3.73 4.12 28.92
CA GLU A 89 2.26 4.20 28.78
C GLU A 89 1.81 4.93 27.51
N ALA A 90 2.45 6.05 27.18
CA ALA A 90 2.13 6.84 25.99
C ALA A 90 2.31 6.03 24.69
N TYR A 91 3.38 5.23 24.60
CA TYR A 91 3.62 4.33 23.47
C TYR A 91 2.56 3.22 23.39
N GLY A 92 2.18 2.64 24.53
CA GLY A 92 1.15 1.60 24.59
C GLY A 92 -0.21 2.07 24.09
N VAL A 93 -0.63 3.27 24.50
CA VAL A 93 -1.87 3.90 23.99
C VAL A 93 -1.79 4.14 22.48
N GLU A 94 -0.64 4.60 21.98
CA GLU A 94 -0.47 4.86 20.55
C GLU A 94 -0.59 3.57 19.73
N VAL A 95 0.12 2.50 20.11
CA VAL A 95 0.15 1.22 19.40
C VAL A 95 -1.18 0.47 19.48
N LEU A 96 -1.75 0.33 20.69
CA LEU A 96 -2.95 -0.48 20.91
C LEU A 96 -4.23 0.26 20.53
N TRP A 97 -4.31 1.57 20.79
CA TRP A 97 -5.53 2.32 20.59
C TRP A 97 -5.51 3.15 19.31
N ARG A 98 -4.60 4.11 19.17
CA ARG A 98 -4.63 5.05 18.05
C ARG A 98 -4.29 4.41 16.70
N GLN A 99 -3.33 3.50 16.67
CA GLN A 99 -2.92 2.82 15.43
C GLN A 99 -3.81 1.61 15.07
N SER A 100 -4.38 0.94 16.07
CA SER A 100 -5.17 -0.29 15.85
C SER A 100 -6.69 -0.08 15.91
N ALA A 101 -7.22 0.52 16.98
CA ALA A 101 -8.67 0.69 17.20
C ALA A 101 -9.24 2.00 16.63
N GLY A 102 -8.49 3.12 16.74
CA GLY A 102 -8.91 4.44 16.27
C GLY A 102 -9.12 4.51 14.75
N ARG A 103 -8.39 3.69 13.98
CA ARG A 103 -8.59 3.58 12.52
C ARG A 103 -9.88 2.89 12.11
N VAL A 104 -10.49 2.08 13.00
CA VAL A 104 -11.72 1.33 12.73
C VAL A 104 -12.96 2.15 13.09
N VAL A 105 -12.92 2.92 14.18
CA VAL A 105 -14.10 3.61 14.73
C VAL A 105 -14.19 5.08 14.28
N SER A 106 -13.07 5.71 13.88
CA SER A 106 -13.04 7.16 13.64
C SER A 106 -12.01 7.57 12.57
N ALA A 107 -12.21 7.14 11.32
CA ALA A 107 -11.49 7.71 10.18
C ALA A 107 -12.08 9.09 9.81
N PHE A 108 -11.70 10.14 10.53
CA PHE A 108 -12.25 11.49 10.40
C PHE A 108 -11.88 12.25 9.11
N ASP A 109 -11.00 11.72 8.22
CA ASP A 109 -10.57 12.45 7.02
C ASP A 109 -10.57 11.69 5.67
N HIS A 110 -11.05 10.44 5.62
CA HIS A 110 -11.05 9.65 4.37
C HIS A 110 -12.30 8.79 4.17
N GLY A 111 -13.45 9.26 4.67
CA GLY A 111 -14.74 8.60 4.49
C GLY A 111 -15.09 8.46 3.01
N ARG A 112 -15.05 7.23 2.49
CA ARG A 112 -15.52 6.92 1.13
C ARG A 112 -16.90 6.25 1.22
N PRO A 113 -17.80 6.49 0.25
CA PRO A 113 -19.13 5.88 0.26
C PRO A 113 -19.05 4.35 0.21
N VAL A 114 -20.09 3.67 0.68
CA VAL A 114 -20.16 2.19 0.72
C VAL A 114 -19.98 1.55 -0.66
N TRP A 115 -20.35 2.25 -1.74
CA TRP A 115 -20.19 1.80 -3.12
C TRP A 115 -18.79 2.06 -3.72
N PHE A 116 -17.82 2.57 -2.95
CA PHE A 116 -16.47 2.91 -3.43
C PHE A 116 -15.79 1.76 -4.17
N TYR A 117 -15.77 0.56 -3.58
CA TYR A 117 -15.17 -0.60 -4.24
C TYR A 117 -15.98 -1.07 -5.45
N LEU A 118 -17.30 -0.91 -5.44
CA LEU A 118 -18.15 -1.24 -6.60
C LEU A 118 -17.82 -0.34 -7.80
N ALA A 119 -17.62 0.97 -7.57
CA ALA A 119 -17.22 1.90 -8.61
C ALA A 119 -15.82 1.58 -9.20
N LEU A 120 -14.92 1.05 -8.37
CA LEU A 120 -13.56 0.69 -8.78
C LEU A 120 -13.43 -0.75 -9.28
N LEU A 121 -14.47 -1.57 -9.10
CA LEU A 121 -14.45 -3.00 -9.38
C LEU A 121 -13.97 -3.31 -10.81
N PRO A 122 -14.39 -2.61 -11.89
CA PRO A 122 -13.89 -2.85 -13.23
C PRO A 122 -12.36 -2.74 -13.32
N LEU A 123 -11.76 -1.76 -12.66
CA LEU A 123 -10.29 -1.61 -12.66
C LEU A 123 -9.63 -2.68 -11.78
N MET A 124 -10.20 -2.95 -10.60
CA MET A 124 -9.61 -3.86 -9.62
C MET A 124 -9.64 -5.32 -10.05
N VAL A 125 -10.66 -5.73 -10.80
CA VAL A 125 -10.76 -7.11 -11.27
C VAL A 125 -9.97 -7.36 -12.55
N TRP A 126 -9.43 -6.33 -13.20
CA TRP A 126 -8.60 -6.52 -14.39
C TRP A 126 -7.28 -7.24 -14.04
N PRO A 127 -6.79 -8.17 -14.89
CA PRO A 127 -7.43 -8.71 -16.09
C PRO A 127 -8.37 -9.89 -15.81
N PHE A 128 -8.32 -10.47 -14.62
CA PHE A 128 -8.93 -11.76 -14.29
C PHE A 128 -10.46 -11.75 -14.39
N GLY A 129 -11.13 -10.71 -13.91
CA GLY A 129 -12.59 -10.53 -14.00
C GLY A 129 -13.06 -9.97 -15.34
N TRP A 130 -12.14 -9.59 -16.24
CA TRP A 130 -12.48 -9.21 -17.62
C TRP A 130 -12.47 -10.40 -18.57
N LEU A 131 -12.15 -11.59 -18.06
CA LEU A 131 -12.14 -12.77 -18.90
C LEU A 131 -13.54 -13.05 -19.43
N PRO A 132 -13.67 -13.24 -20.75
CA PRO A 132 -14.92 -13.72 -21.31
C PRO A 132 -15.27 -15.12 -20.80
N GLY A 133 -16.51 -15.31 -20.39
CA GLY A 133 -17.02 -16.62 -19.98
C GLY A 133 -17.32 -16.69 -18.49
N ARG A 134 -18.06 -17.73 -18.09
CA ARG A 134 -18.41 -17.97 -16.69
C ARG A 134 -17.37 -18.90 -16.07
N PRO A 135 -16.77 -18.54 -14.91
CA PRO A 135 -15.95 -19.46 -14.13
C PRO A 135 -16.72 -20.76 -13.83
N GLN A 136 -16.02 -21.89 -13.87
CA GLN A 136 -16.60 -23.21 -13.58
C GLN A 136 -15.81 -23.94 -12.48
N PRO A 137 -15.65 -23.33 -11.29
CA PRO A 137 -15.00 -24.02 -10.19
C PRO A 137 -15.87 -25.19 -9.70
N GLY A 138 -15.24 -26.25 -9.19
CA GLY A 138 -15.96 -27.28 -8.45
C GLY A 138 -16.72 -26.67 -7.26
N ARG A 139 -17.85 -27.28 -6.86
CA ARG A 139 -18.78 -26.70 -5.86
C ARG A 139 -18.10 -26.24 -4.57
N ALA A 140 -17.20 -27.04 -4.01
CA ALA A 140 -16.44 -26.69 -2.81
C ALA A 140 -15.49 -25.51 -3.02
N ALA A 141 -14.71 -25.54 -4.12
CA ALA A 141 -13.78 -24.47 -4.47
C ALA A 141 -14.50 -23.14 -4.76
N GLY A 142 -15.60 -23.19 -5.51
CA GLY A 142 -16.40 -21.99 -5.81
C GLY A 142 -16.99 -21.34 -4.56
N ARG A 143 -17.48 -22.15 -3.61
CA ARG A 143 -17.93 -21.67 -2.30
C ARG A 143 -16.81 -21.01 -1.50
N MET A 144 -15.65 -21.66 -1.43
CA MET A 144 -14.49 -21.14 -0.70
C MET A 144 -13.99 -19.82 -1.28
N LEU A 145 -13.77 -19.76 -2.60
CA LEU A 145 -13.26 -18.58 -3.31
C LEU A 145 -14.28 -17.43 -3.27
N GLY A 146 -15.56 -17.73 -3.46
CA GLY A 146 -16.64 -16.75 -3.35
C GLY A 146 -16.73 -16.17 -1.94
N LEU A 147 -16.61 -17.00 -0.90
CA LEU A 147 -16.63 -16.55 0.49
C LEU A 147 -15.41 -15.66 0.82
N TRP A 148 -14.22 -16.05 0.37
CA TRP A 148 -13.00 -15.28 0.56
C TRP A 148 -13.18 -13.86 0.03
N MET A 149 -13.58 -13.74 -1.25
CA MET A 149 -13.79 -12.45 -1.90
C MET A 149 -14.94 -11.65 -1.27
N ALA A 150 -16.10 -12.29 -1.06
CA ALA A 150 -17.30 -11.61 -0.59
C ALA A 150 -17.15 -11.09 0.84
N ALA A 151 -16.50 -11.86 1.72
CA ALA A 151 -16.31 -11.45 3.11
C ALA A 151 -15.41 -10.21 3.22
N ALA A 152 -14.26 -10.21 2.52
CA ALA A 152 -13.38 -9.05 2.49
C ALA A 152 -14.05 -7.84 1.84
N LEU A 153 -14.72 -8.02 0.68
CA LEU A 153 -15.43 -6.94 0.01
C LEU A 153 -16.50 -6.32 0.92
N ALA A 154 -17.30 -7.13 1.61
CA ALA A 154 -18.31 -6.66 2.54
C ALA A 154 -17.68 -5.91 3.72
N ALA A 155 -16.68 -6.52 4.39
CA ALA A 155 -16.01 -5.93 5.55
C ALA A 155 -15.39 -4.56 5.21
N PHE A 156 -14.59 -4.47 4.13
CA PHE A 156 -13.96 -3.20 3.76
C PHE A 156 -14.96 -2.17 3.22
N SER A 157 -16.08 -2.59 2.63
CA SER A 157 -17.14 -1.66 2.21
C SER A 157 -17.84 -0.98 3.40
N LEU A 158 -17.90 -1.67 4.55
CA LEU A 158 -18.48 -1.14 5.78
C LEU A 158 -17.50 -0.29 6.62
N ILE A 159 -16.19 -0.50 6.46
CA ILE A 159 -15.17 0.29 7.17
C ILE A 159 -15.05 1.69 6.55
N SER A 160 -14.93 2.73 7.38
CA SER A 160 -14.90 4.14 6.93
C SER A 160 -13.68 4.46 6.06
N GLY A 161 -12.48 4.07 6.51
CA GLY A 161 -11.25 4.20 5.73
C GLY A 161 -11.19 3.17 4.61
N LYS A 162 -11.27 3.62 3.34
CA LYS A 162 -11.20 2.75 2.16
C LYS A 162 -10.02 3.12 1.27
N GLN A 163 -9.20 2.14 0.93
CA GLN A 163 -8.10 2.27 -0.01
C GLN A 163 -8.14 1.13 -1.02
N MET A 164 -7.81 1.42 -2.28
CA MET A 164 -7.91 0.45 -3.38
C MET A 164 -7.12 -0.83 -3.09
N HIS A 165 -5.96 -0.71 -2.43
CA HIS A 165 -5.07 -1.84 -2.17
C HIS A 165 -5.54 -2.78 -1.04
N TYR A 166 -6.62 -2.47 -0.31
CA TYR A 166 -7.13 -3.35 0.77
C TYR A 166 -7.69 -4.67 0.25
N LEU A 167 -8.16 -4.71 -1.00
CA LEU A 167 -8.60 -5.95 -1.65
C LEU A 167 -7.47 -6.68 -2.38
N LEU A 168 -6.21 -6.24 -2.25
CA LEU A 168 -5.07 -6.93 -2.86
C LEU A 168 -4.99 -8.42 -2.44
N PRO A 169 -5.26 -8.80 -1.17
CA PRO A 169 -5.28 -10.20 -0.78
C PRO A 169 -6.38 -11.03 -1.46
N GLU A 170 -7.36 -10.42 -2.13
CA GLU A 170 -8.46 -11.10 -2.83
C GLU A 170 -8.15 -11.39 -4.30
N LEU A 171 -7.14 -10.73 -4.89
CA LEU A 171 -6.76 -10.95 -6.28
C LEU A 171 -6.35 -12.41 -6.58
N PRO A 172 -5.66 -13.14 -5.68
CA PRO A 172 -5.40 -14.56 -5.91
C PRO A 172 -6.69 -15.40 -6.00
N ALA A 173 -7.72 -15.10 -5.22
CA ALA A 173 -9.00 -15.79 -5.30
C ALA A 173 -9.65 -15.59 -6.66
N LEU A 174 -9.63 -14.33 -7.14
CA LEU A 174 -10.13 -13.97 -8.46
C LEU A 174 -9.31 -14.64 -9.58
N ALA A 175 -7.98 -14.69 -9.46
CA ALA A 175 -7.11 -15.38 -10.41
C ALA A 175 -7.39 -16.89 -10.47
N LEU A 176 -7.65 -17.52 -9.31
CA LEU A 176 -8.04 -18.94 -9.25
C LEU A 176 -9.42 -19.19 -9.88
N LEU A 177 -10.40 -18.31 -9.66
CA LEU A 177 -11.69 -18.39 -10.36
C LEU A 177 -11.51 -18.22 -11.86
N ALA A 178 -10.74 -17.23 -12.28
CA ALA A 178 -10.38 -16.97 -13.68
C ALA A 178 -9.73 -18.19 -14.36
N ALA A 179 -8.89 -18.94 -13.65
CA ALA A 179 -8.25 -20.15 -14.17
C ALA A 179 -9.25 -21.28 -14.51
N THR A 180 -10.48 -21.23 -13.98
CA THR A 180 -11.55 -22.20 -14.29
C THR A 180 -12.42 -21.79 -15.49
N VAL A 181 -12.12 -20.65 -16.11
CA VAL A 181 -12.82 -20.22 -17.33
C VAL A 181 -12.38 -21.10 -18.51
N PRO A 182 -13.31 -21.71 -19.28
CA PRO A 182 -12.95 -22.56 -20.40
C PRO A 182 -12.12 -21.83 -21.46
N ALA A 183 -11.01 -22.42 -21.92
CA ALA A 183 -10.11 -21.80 -22.89
C ALA A 183 -10.80 -21.37 -24.19
N ARG A 184 -11.85 -22.09 -24.61
CA ARG A 184 -12.69 -21.75 -25.77
C ARG A 184 -13.39 -20.38 -25.66
N ALA A 185 -13.52 -19.83 -24.46
CA ALA A 185 -14.15 -18.54 -24.24
C ALA A 185 -13.25 -17.34 -24.64
N LEU A 186 -11.93 -17.58 -24.80
CA LEU A 186 -10.93 -16.56 -25.10
C LEU A 186 -10.61 -16.46 -26.59
N LEU A 187 -11.64 -16.14 -27.38
CA LEU A 187 -11.51 -15.77 -28.79
C LEU A 187 -10.48 -14.62 -28.96
N PRO A 188 -9.75 -14.54 -30.10
CA PRO A 188 -8.68 -13.56 -30.30
C PRO A 188 -9.06 -12.11 -30.00
N TRP A 189 -10.20 -11.63 -30.48
CA TRP A 189 -10.65 -10.24 -30.25
C TRP A 189 -10.95 -9.95 -28.78
N ARG A 190 -11.35 -10.95 -27.99
CA ARG A 190 -11.59 -10.81 -26.54
C ARG A 190 -10.28 -10.72 -25.75
N ARG A 191 -9.20 -11.37 -26.23
CA ARG A 191 -7.85 -11.18 -25.68
C ARG A 191 -7.34 -9.77 -25.96
N ALA A 192 -7.64 -9.20 -27.13
CA ALA A 192 -7.29 -7.83 -27.45
C ALA A 192 -7.94 -6.80 -26.49
N LEU A 193 -9.17 -7.05 -26.02
CA LEU A 193 -9.82 -6.19 -25.02
C LEU A 193 -9.05 -6.12 -23.69
N LEU A 194 -8.38 -7.20 -23.27
CA LEU A 194 -7.58 -7.22 -22.04
C LEU A 194 -6.34 -6.34 -22.13
N VAL A 195 -5.88 -6.02 -23.35
CA VAL A 195 -4.71 -5.18 -23.59
C VAL A 195 -5.08 -3.69 -23.58
N LEU A 196 -6.36 -3.33 -23.81
CA LEU A 196 -6.80 -1.93 -23.90
C LEU A 196 -6.38 -1.06 -22.70
N PRO A 197 -6.50 -1.52 -21.43
CA PRO A 197 -6.07 -0.70 -20.29
C PRO A 197 -4.56 -0.39 -20.30
N LEU A 198 -3.74 -1.23 -20.94
CA LEU A 198 -2.31 -0.99 -21.08
C LEU A 198 -2.01 0.24 -21.95
N ILE A 199 -2.90 0.58 -22.88
CA ILE A 199 -2.75 1.81 -23.68
C ILE A 199 -2.78 3.03 -22.76
N GLY A 200 -3.68 3.07 -21.77
CA GLY A 200 -3.72 4.14 -20.77
C GLY A 200 -2.49 4.16 -19.87
N VAL A 201 -2.01 2.98 -19.45
CA VAL A 201 -0.78 2.82 -18.66
C VAL A 201 0.46 3.31 -19.42
N VAL A 202 0.50 3.17 -20.74
CA VAL A 202 1.60 3.66 -21.60
C VAL A 202 1.43 5.12 -21.98
N ALA A 203 0.21 5.58 -22.21
CA ALA A 203 -0.07 6.95 -22.65
C ALA A 203 0.27 7.99 -21.57
N LEU A 204 0.06 7.68 -20.28
CA LEU A 204 0.31 8.62 -19.19
C LEU A 204 1.81 8.95 -19.00
N PRO A 205 2.72 7.97 -18.92
CA PRO A 205 4.16 8.22 -18.83
C PRO A 205 4.72 8.85 -20.11
N VAL A 206 4.20 8.48 -21.29
CA VAL A 206 4.60 9.10 -22.56
C VAL A 206 4.16 10.57 -22.61
N ALA A 207 2.95 10.89 -22.17
CA ALA A 207 2.49 12.27 -22.06
C ALA A 207 3.35 13.08 -21.07
N ALA A 208 3.79 12.47 -19.97
CA ALA A 208 4.75 13.07 -19.05
C ALA A 208 6.12 13.30 -19.70
N ALA A 209 6.66 12.29 -20.38
CA ALA A 209 7.97 12.35 -21.02
C ALA A 209 8.06 13.41 -22.14
N VAL A 210 6.95 13.66 -22.84
CA VAL A 210 6.87 14.68 -23.93
C VAL A 210 6.46 16.05 -23.37
N GLY A 211 6.52 16.26 -22.05
CA GLY A 211 6.28 17.56 -21.41
C GLY A 211 4.82 18.03 -21.40
N ARG A 212 3.86 17.14 -21.68
CA ARG A 212 2.43 17.49 -21.69
C ARG A 212 1.76 17.47 -20.32
N LEU A 213 2.43 16.93 -19.29
CA LEU A 213 1.91 16.84 -17.92
C LEU A 213 2.63 17.77 -16.92
N GLY A 214 3.19 18.89 -17.40
CA GLY A 214 3.91 19.86 -16.56
C GLY A 214 5.33 19.40 -16.17
N ALA A 215 5.91 20.03 -15.14
CA ALA A 215 7.30 19.84 -14.66
C ALA A 215 7.54 18.48 -13.97
N LEU A 216 7.31 17.38 -14.69
CA LEU A 216 7.79 16.05 -14.32
C LEU A 216 9.20 15.86 -14.87
N PRO A 217 10.12 15.23 -14.12
CA PRO A 217 11.45 14.94 -14.64
C PRO A 217 11.35 14.01 -15.85
N PRO A 218 12.25 14.14 -16.84
CA PRO A 218 12.29 13.23 -17.99
C PRO A 218 12.52 11.80 -17.49
N LEU A 219 11.85 10.83 -18.13
CA LEU A 219 11.99 9.42 -17.79
C LEU A 219 13.34 8.88 -18.28
N PRO A 220 14.11 8.14 -17.46
CA PRO A 220 15.34 7.50 -17.91
C PRO A 220 15.07 6.53 -19.08
N PRO A 221 15.90 6.51 -20.13
CA PRO A 221 15.72 5.59 -21.27
C PRO A 221 15.65 4.12 -20.86
N ALA A 222 16.47 3.72 -19.87
CA ALA A 222 16.45 2.35 -19.32
C ALA A 222 15.11 2.01 -18.65
N ALA A 223 14.49 2.96 -17.95
CA ALA A 223 13.18 2.76 -17.32
C ALA A 223 12.08 2.57 -18.36
N LEU A 224 12.11 3.36 -19.45
CA LEU A 224 11.21 3.20 -20.59
C LEU A 224 11.42 1.85 -21.30
N ALA A 225 12.67 1.43 -21.50
CA ALA A 225 12.98 0.14 -22.11
C ALA A 225 12.48 -1.03 -21.27
N LEU A 226 12.74 -1.03 -19.96
CA LEU A 226 12.25 -2.05 -19.04
C LEU A 226 10.72 -2.08 -18.96
N ALA A 227 10.08 -0.91 -18.98
CA ALA A 227 8.63 -0.82 -19.03
C ALA A 227 8.09 -1.46 -20.32
N GLY A 228 8.65 -1.09 -21.48
CA GLY A 228 8.26 -1.62 -22.78
C GLY A 228 8.46 -3.13 -22.90
N VAL A 229 9.62 -3.64 -22.46
CA VAL A 229 9.93 -5.08 -22.43
C VAL A 229 8.96 -5.84 -21.54
N SER A 230 8.66 -5.31 -20.35
CA SER A 230 7.72 -5.95 -19.41
C SER A 230 6.31 -6.04 -19.98
N LEU A 231 5.82 -4.96 -20.59
CA LEU A 231 4.51 -4.93 -21.24
C LEU A 231 4.46 -5.87 -22.44
N MET A 232 5.50 -5.85 -23.28
CA MET A 232 5.60 -6.73 -24.44
C MET A 232 5.61 -8.21 -24.01
N ALA A 233 6.39 -8.56 -22.99
CA ALA A 233 6.43 -9.92 -22.44
C ALA A 233 5.06 -10.36 -21.93
N GLY A 234 4.32 -9.48 -21.24
CA GLY A 234 2.96 -9.77 -20.78
C GLY A 234 1.97 -9.97 -21.93
N VAL A 235 2.02 -9.12 -22.96
CA VAL A 235 1.18 -9.27 -24.17
C VAL A 235 1.54 -10.56 -24.90
N LEU A 236 2.82 -10.84 -25.14
CA LEU A 236 3.26 -12.08 -25.77
C LEU A 236 2.83 -13.30 -24.95
N GLY A 237 2.91 -13.25 -23.62
CA GLY A 237 2.41 -14.28 -22.72
C GLY A 237 0.92 -14.56 -22.93
N LEU A 238 0.09 -13.51 -23.02
CA LEU A 238 -1.35 -13.64 -23.30
C LEU A 238 -1.65 -14.35 -24.63
N TRP A 239 -0.82 -14.14 -25.65
CA TRP A 239 -1.02 -14.71 -26.98
C TRP A 239 -0.39 -16.10 -27.16
N ARG A 240 0.75 -16.37 -26.51
CA ARG A 240 1.57 -17.58 -26.71
C ARG A 240 1.33 -18.66 -25.67
N LEU A 241 0.88 -18.31 -24.47
CA LEU A 241 0.69 -19.26 -23.37
C LEU A 241 -0.78 -19.67 -23.23
N PRO A 242 -1.05 -20.82 -22.57
CA PRO A 242 -2.40 -21.18 -22.17
C PRO A 242 -3.03 -20.09 -21.29
N PRO A 243 -4.36 -19.88 -21.34
CA PRO A 243 -5.04 -18.85 -20.55
C PRO A 243 -4.68 -18.79 -19.07
N ALA A 244 -4.54 -19.96 -18.43
CA ALA A 244 -4.19 -20.09 -17.02
C ALA A 244 -2.83 -19.45 -16.67
N THR A 245 -1.94 -19.29 -17.65
CA THR A 245 -0.61 -18.67 -17.47
C THR A 245 -0.49 -17.34 -18.20
N GLY A 246 -1.09 -17.20 -19.39
CA GLY A 246 -1.03 -15.99 -20.21
C GLY A 246 -1.73 -14.78 -19.58
N VAL A 247 -2.85 -14.99 -18.86
CA VAL A 247 -3.56 -13.89 -18.19
C VAL A 247 -2.79 -13.37 -16.97
N PRO A 248 -2.25 -14.22 -16.06
CA PRO A 248 -1.30 -13.77 -15.05
C PRO A 248 -0.06 -13.10 -15.64
N ALA A 249 0.48 -13.60 -16.75
CA ALA A 249 1.64 -12.99 -17.42
C ALA A 249 1.33 -11.56 -17.90
N LEU A 250 0.13 -11.33 -18.46
CA LEU A 250 -0.34 -9.98 -18.81
C LEU A 250 -0.40 -9.06 -17.58
N ALA A 251 -0.99 -9.53 -16.49
CA ALA A 251 -1.09 -8.77 -15.25
C ALA A 251 0.30 -8.41 -14.69
N LEU A 252 1.22 -9.37 -14.67
CA LEU A 252 2.59 -9.16 -14.20
C LEU A 252 3.35 -8.18 -15.10
N GLY A 253 3.27 -8.36 -16.42
CA GLY A 253 3.88 -7.45 -17.39
C GLY A 253 3.37 -6.02 -17.26
N ALA A 254 2.08 -5.85 -16.96
CA ALA A 254 1.47 -4.54 -16.70
C ALA A 254 1.94 -3.90 -15.39
N VAL A 255 2.00 -4.68 -14.30
CA VAL A 255 2.49 -4.18 -13.00
C VAL A 255 3.96 -3.77 -13.10
N LEU A 256 4.81 -4.60 -13.71
CA LEU A 256 6.22 -4.28 -13.92
C LEU A 256 6.38 -3.10 -14.89
N GLY A 257 5.60 -3.08 -15.97
CA GLY A 257 5.56 -1.99 -16.93
C GLY A 257 5.25 -0.64 -16.27
N LEU A 258 4.16 -0.59 -15.51
CA LEU A 258 3.77 0.59 -14.75
C LEU A 258 4.81 0.95 -13.68
N HIS A 259 5.37 -0.04 -12.98
CA HIS A 259 6.40 0.19 -11.98
C HIS A 259 7.62 0.90 -12.59
N PHE A 260 8.20 0.35 -13.66
CA PHE A 260 9.38 0.96 -14.28
C PHE A 260 9.06 2.33 -14.89
N ALA A 261 7.87 2.53 -15.45
CA ALA A 261 7.47 3.83 -16.00
C ALA A 261 7.21 4.89 -14.92
N ALA A 262 6.61 4.53 -13.79
CA ALA A 262 6.20 5.47 -12.75
C ALA A 262 7.26 5.68 -11.66
N ALA A 263 8.10 4.67 -11.38
CA ALA A 263 9.06 4.71 -10.29
C ALA A 263 10.00 5.93 -10.35
N PRO A 264 10.63 6.30 -11.48
CA PRO A 264 11.54 7.45 -11.52
C PRO A 264 10.86 8.75 -11.09
N VAL A 265 9.60 8.96 -11.50
CA VAL A 265 8.82 10.16 -11.18
C VAL A 265 8.37 10.13 -9.72
N LEU A 266 7.85 8.99 -9.26
CA LEU A 266 7.34 8.85 -7.90
C LEU A 266 8.48 8.92 -6.89
N PHE A 267 9.59 8.21 -7.10
CA PHE A 267 10.73 8.28 -6.19
C PHE A 267 11.33 9.69 -6.14
N ALA A 268 11.50 10.37 -7.28
CA ALA A 268 12.01 11.75 -7.29
C ALA A 268 11.12 12.71 -6.48
N ARG A 269 9.80 12.50 -6.46
CA ARG A 269 8.87 13.33 -5.67
C ARG A 269 8.78 12.90 -4.20
N TYR A 270 9.20 11.70 -3.83
CA TYR A 270 9.12 11.18 -2.46
C TYR A 270 10.49 11.05 -1.80
N ASP A 271 11.56 11.42 -2.49
CA ASP A 271 12.93 11.41 -1.97
C ASP A 271 13.14 12.55 -0.99
N THR A 272 13.37 12.21 0.28
CA THR A 272 13.69 13.17 1.33
C THR A 272 15.17 13.53 1.38
N ALA A 273 16.03 12.81 0.65
CA ALA A 273 17.47 13.00 0.68
C ALA A 273 17.93 14.44 0.31
N PRO A 274 17.34 15.13 -0.69
CA PRO A 274 17.76 16.49 -1.03
C PRO A 274 17.55 17.49 0.11
N ILE A 275 16.41 17.39 0.81
CA ILE A 275 16.11 18.21 1.98
C ILE A 275 17.02 17.78 3.14
N ALA A 276 17.13 16.48 3.38
CA ALA A 276 17.95 15.94 4.45
C ALA A 276 19.44 16.34 4.33
N ALA A 277 19.99 16.37 3.11
CA ALA A 277 21.36 16.83 2.84
C ALA A 277 21.58 18.29 3.24
N HIS A 278 20.55 19.13 3.14
CA HIS A 278 20.60 20.52 3.61
C HIS A 278 20.55 20.64 5.14
N LEU A 279 19.96 19.66 5.84
CA LEU A 279 19.83 19.67 7.29
C LEU A 279 20.99 18.97 8.00
N ALA A 280 21.61 18.00 7.34
CA ALA A 280 22.69 17.19 7.89
C ALA A 280 23.83 18.07 8.42
N GLY A 281 24.22 17.85 9.68
CA GLY A 281 25.32 18.58 10.33
C GLY A 281 25.00 20.01 10.76
N ARG A 282 23.77 20.50 10.55
CA ARG A 282 23.34 21.86 10.94
C ARG A 282 22.52 21.92 12.23
N GLU A 283 22.50 20.83 12.99
CA GLU A 283 21.74 20.74 14.23
C GLU A 283 22.17 21.80 15.25
N GLY A 284 23.48 22.09 15.28
CA GLY A 284 24.08 23.12 16.16
C GLY A 284 23.72 24.55 15.78
N ASP A 285 23.37 24.81 14.51
CA ASP A 285 22.96 26.13 14.03
C ASP A 285 21.49 26.45 14.40
N GLY A 286 20.72 25.40 14.76
CA GLY A 286 19.28 25.46 14.98
C GLY A 286 18.48 25.09 13.74
N LEU A 287 17.56 24.14 13.90
CA LEU A 287 16.62 23.70 12.86
C LEU A 287 15.18 23.92 13.30
N ALA A 288 14.40 24.60 12.46
CA ALA A 288 12.98 24.79 12.69
C ALA A 288 12.14 24.45 11.46
N LEU A 289 10.92 23.99 11.71
CA LEU A 289 9.94 23.70 10.68
C LEU A 289 8.62 24.39 11.03
N MET A 290 8.12 25.21 10.11
CA MET A 290 6.84 25.91 10.26
C MET A 290 5.68 25.01 9.85
N ALA A 291 5.45 23.95 10.61
CA ALA A 291 4.29 23.07 10.45
C ALA A 291 4.02 22.30 11.74
N ALA A 292 2.73 22.17 12.06
CA ALA A 292 2.29 21.44 13.24
C ALA A 292 2.26 19.91 13.02
N ASP A 293 2.36 19.45 11.77
CA ASP A 293 2.19 18.05 11.35
C ASP A 293 3.50 17.33 11.02
N TYR A 294 4.64 17.82 11.51
CA TYR A 294 5.94 17.18 11.29
C TYR A 294 6.00 15.81 11.97
N ALA A 295 6.24 14.76 11.17
CA ALA A 295 6.27 13.37 11.62
C ALA A 295 7.70 12.82 11.75
N GLY A 296 8.71 13.69 11.76
CA GLY A 296 10.11 13.28 11.73
C GLY A 296 10.58 12.79 10.36
N GLU A 297 9.90 13.19 9.27
CA GLU A 297 10.18 12.67 7.92
C GLU A 297 11.60 12.98 7.40
N PHE A 298 12.34 13.90 8.03
CA PHE A 298 13.74 14.19 7.71
C PHE A 298 14.75 13.64 8.73
N ASN A 299 14.33 13.36 9.97
CA ASN A 299 15.24 13.01 11.07
C ASN A 299 16.12 11.82 10.74
N PHE A 300 15.52 10.73 10.24
CA PHE A 300 16.27 9.53 9.91
C PHE A 300 17.26 9.77 8.75
N ALA A 301 16.80 10.41 7.67
CA ALA A 301 17.61 10.64 6.47
C ALA A 301 18.77 11.61 6.73
N ALA A 302 18.56 12.65 7.53
CA ALA A 302 19.58 13.63 7.90
C ALA A 302 20.44 13.20 9.11
N ARG A 303 20.16 12.02 9.71
CA ARG A 303 20.82 11.52 10.92
C ARG A 303 20.74 12.50 12.09
N LEU A 304 19.59 13.15 12.24
CA LEU A 304 19.40 14.16 13.27
C LEU A 304 19.37 13.52 14.66
N THR A 305 20.17 14.05 15.58
CA THR A 305 20.21 13.68 17.00
C THR A 305 19.51 14.73 17.88
N ALA A 306 19.30 15.94 17.36
CA ALA A 306 18.57 17.01 18.03
C ALA A 306 17.12 17.12 17.50
N PRO A 307 16.17 17.57 18.34
CA PRO A 307 14.80 17.81 17.89
C PRO A 307 14.73 19.01 16.92
N VAL A 308 13.85 18.90 15.93
CA VAL A 308 13.50 20.02 15.04
C VAL A 308 12.41 20.86 15.72
N ALA A 309 12.63 22.17 15.87
CA ALA A 309 11.66 23.06 16.50
C ALA A 309 10.41 23.22 15.62
N LEU A 310 9.22 22.99 16.18
CA LEU A 310 7.96 23.14 15.45
C LEU A 310 7.36 24.51 15.72
N LEU A 311 7.18 25.28 14.65
CA LEU A 311 6.71 26.65 14.73
C LEU A 311 5.29 26.74 14.15
N PRO A 312 4.29 27.21 14.92
CA PRO A 312 2.90 27.23 14.46
C PRO A 312 2.63 28.28 13.38
N ASP A 313 3.38 29.38 13.37
CA ASP A 313 3.11 30.53 12.50
C ASP A 313 4.36 31.40 12.24
N ALA A 314 4.16 32.46 11.46
CA ALA A 314 5.18 33.44 11.10
C ALA A 314 5.69 34.27 12.29
N ALA A 315 4.86 34.49 13.32
CA ALA A 315 5.30 35.22 14.51
C ALA A 315 6.29 34.37 15.33
N ALA A 316 6.00 33.07 15.49
CA ALA A 316 6.90 32.12 16.10
C ALA A 316 8.20 31.95 15.30
N ALA A 317 8.14 31.96 13.96
CA ALA A 317 9.34 31.99 13.13
C ALA A 317 10.18 33.26 13.30
N ALA A 318 9.56 34.43 13.38
CA ALA A 318 10.28 35.67 13.63
C ALA A 318 11.00 35.65 14.99
N ALA A 319 10.31 35.20 16.05
CA ALA A 319 10.89 35.07 17.39
C ALA A 319 12.01 34.02 17.43
N TRP A 320 11.78 32.85 16.85
CA TRP A 320 12.78 31.78 16.81
C TRP A 320 14.04 32.20 16.04
N GLY A 321 13.88 32.83 14.88
CA GLY A 321 15.01 33.29 14.09
C GLY A 321 15.78 34.45 14.72
N ALA A 322 15.21 35.16 15.71
CA ALA A 322 15.96 36.16 16.47
C ALA A 322 16.90 35.51 17.49
N ALA A 323 16.51 34.36 18.03
CA ALA A 323 17.35 33.54 18.92
C ALA A 323 18.35 32.65 18.15
N HIS A 324 18.09 32.36 16.87
CA HIS A 324 18.91 31.48 16.04
C HIS A 324 19.32 32.19 14.74
N PRO A 325 20.32 33.11 14.78
CA PRO A 325 20.72 33.89 13.62
C PRO A 325 21.26 33.03 12.46
N GLU A 326 21.96 31.93 12.77
CA GLU A 326 22.44 30.95 11.78
C GLU A 326 21.41 29.84 11.47
N GLY A 327 20.23 29.93 12.08
CA GLY A 327 19.20 28.90 12.02
C GLY A 327 18.64 28.69 10.62
N THR A 328 18.33 27.44 10.30
CA THR A 328 17.64 27.07 9.06
C THR A 328 16.16 26.85 9.34
N LEU A 329 15.31 27.58 8.62
CA LEU A 329 13.86 27.47 8.70
C LEU A 329 13.31 26.75 7.45
N ILE A 330 12.56 25.68 7.68
CA ILE A 330 11.90 24.89 6.66
C ILE A 330 10.41 25.26 6.66
N VAL A 331 9.87 25.63 5.50
CA VAL A 331 8.45 25.98 5.36
C VAL A 331 7.82 25.15 4.26
N PRO A 332 6.87 24.25 4.58
CA PRO A 332 6.12 23.54 3.56
C PRO A 332 5.06 24.45 2.92
N GLY A 333 5.01 24.45 1.60
CA GLY A 333 4.03 25.17 0.79
C GLY A 333 4.43 26.62 0.46
N ALA A 334 3.42 27.40 0.04
CA ALA A 334 3.66 28.71 -0.56
C ALA A 334 3.69 29.88 0.43
N LYS A 335 3.21 29.68 1.66
CA LYS A 335 3.09 30.75 2.65
C LYS A 335 4.49 31.14 3.15
N PRO A 336 4.92 32.40 3.00
CA PRO A 336 6.25 32.82 3.46
C PRO A 336 6.31 32.92 4.99
N PRO A 337 7.49 32.78 5.59
CA PRO A 337 7.67 32.83 7.05
C PRO A 337 7.64 34.24 7.66
N GLY A 338 7.33 35.28 6.88
CA GLY A 338 7.40 36.68 7.28
C GLY A 338 8.71 37.36 6.85
N ALA A 339 8.90 38.61 7.29
CA ALA A 339 10.06 39.42 6.95
C ALA A 339 11.35 38.92 7.65
N GLY A 340 12.51 39.27 7.09
CA GLY A 340 13.82 38.92 7.66
C GLY A 340 14.32 37.51 7.35
N TRP A 341 13.65 36.80 6.43
CA TRP A 341 14.05 35.49 5.92
C TRP A 341 14.37 35.59 4.43
N ALA A 342 15.54 35.11 4.03
CA ALA A 342 15.96 34.96 2.65
C ALA A 342 15.74 33.51 2.18
N LEU A 343 14.96 33.34 1.11
CA LEU A 343 14.78 32.04 0.46
C LEU A 343 16.12 31.59 -0.12
N ARG A 344 16.56 30.38 0.24
CA ARG A 344 17.78 29.77 -0.29
C ARG A 344 17.47 28.77 -1.39
N GLU A 345 16.49 27.92 -1.14
CA GLU A 345 16.14 26.86 -2.07
C GLU A 345 14.67 26.45 -1.93
N THR A 346 14.12 25.93 -3.02
CA THR A 346 12.80 25.31 -3.05
C THR A 346 12.94 23.89 -3.57
N LEU A 347 12.58 22.92 -2.73
CA LEU A 347 12.72 21.49 -3.01
C LEU A 347 11.33 20.83 -3.05
N PRO A 348 10.95 20.15 -4.14
CA PRO A 348 9.66 19.48 -4.20
C PRO A 348 9.66 18.21 -3.33
N LEU A 349 8.62 18.01 -2.51
CA LEU A 349 8.38 16.76 -1.79
C LEU A 349 6.88 16.46 -1.69
N ARG A 350 6.50 15.27 -2.16
CA ARG A 350 5.12 14.80 -2.33
C ARG A 350 4.33 15.77 -3.22
N SER A 351 3.30 16.39 -2.65
CA SER A 351 2.42 17.35 -3.32
C SER A 351 2.72 18.81 -2.96
N ARG A 352 3.79 19.08 -2.21
CA ARG A 352 4.15 20.41 -1.72
C ARG A 352 5.60 20.75 -2.10
N ASP A 353 5.89 22.03 -2.15
CA ASP A 353 7.27 22.51 -2.19
C ASP A 353 7.72 22.81 -0.76
N TYR A 354 8.92 22.38 -0.40
CA TYR A 354 9.57 22.72 0.86
C TYR A 354 10.59 23.82 0.58
N ARG A 355 10.39 24.97 1.23
CA ARG A 355 11.21 26.15 1.05
C ARG A 355 12.15 26.30 2.23
N LEU A 356 13.44 26.38 1.93
CA LEU A 356 14.49 26.53 2.93
C LEU A 356 14.87 28.00 3.01
N TYR A 357 14.79 28.56 4.22
CA TYR A 357 15.12 29.95 4.50
C TYR A 357 16.27 30.03 5.49
N ARG A 358 17.05 31.10 5.36
CA ARG A 358 17.97 31.59 6.39
C ARG A 358 17.69 33.04 6.69
N ARG A 359 18.21 33.57 7.79
CA ARG A 359 18.11 35.01 8.06
C ARG A 359 18.74 35.81 6.90
N ALA A 360 18.02 36.85 6.49
CA ALA A 360 18.62 37.92 5.69
C ALA A 360 19.54 38.69 6.65
N GLY A 361 20.84 38.73 6.33
CA GLY A 361 21.84 39.44 7.12
C GLY A 361 21.65 40.95 7.12
#